data_AF-A0A838LR06-F1
#
_entry.id   AF-A0A838LR06-F1
#
_cell.length_a   1.000
_cell.length_b   1.000
_cell.length_c   1.000
_cell.angle_alpha   90.00
_cell.angle_beta   90.00
_cell.angle_gamma   90.00
#
_symmetry.space_group_name_H-M   'P 1'
#
loop_
_entity.id
_entity.type
_entity.pdbx_description
1 polymer ?
#
loop_
_entity_poly.entity_id
_entity_poly.type
_entity_poly.pdbx_seq_one_letter_code
_entity_poly.pdbx_strand_id
1 'polypeptide(L)'
;MTIRPVLDLDAELTTDCYAPTVLQREQAVLTNPTCVFAHCARSAQGCDLDHIEPWDPTGAGGATTSWNLAPLCRLHHRMKTHGHWTYRRLSRTRFEWTSPSGDLYDVDRTLTRRRTR
;
A
#
# COMPACT_ATOMS: atom_id res chain seq x y z
N MET A 1 -14.00 11.64 -28.05
CA MET A 1 -13.35 10.37 -27.64
C MET A 1 -11.98 10.72 -27.10
N THR A 2 -11.74 10.52 -25.81
CA THR A 2 -10.45 10.85 -25.17
C THR A 2 -9.67 9.55 -25.00
N ILE A 3 -8.55 9.43 -25.71
CA ILE A 3 -7.64 8.30 -25.53
C ILE A 3 -6.85 8.56 -24.24
N ARG A 4 -6.98 7.66 -23.27
CA ARG A 4 -6.12 7.68 -22.08
C ARG A 4 -4.80 6.99 -22.43
N PRO A 5 -3.64 7.59 -22.11
CA PRO A 5 -2.36 6.93 -22.31
C PRO A 5 -2.31 5.65 -21.46
N VAL A 6 -1.60 4.64 -21.96
CA VAL A 6 -1.36 3.40 -21.22
C VAL A 6 -0.60 3.74 -19.94
N LEU A 7 -1.14 3.33 -18.80
CA LEU A 7 -0.46 3.47 -17.51
C LEU A 7 0.50 2.31 -17.32
N ASP A 8 1.79 2.61 -17.29
CA ASP A 8 2.81 1.66 -16.88
C ASP A 8 2.69 1.42 -15.36
N LEU A 9 2.43 0.18 -14.96
CA LEU A 9 2.28 -0.21 -13.55
C LEU A 9 3.64 -0.41 -12.86
N ASP A 10 4.71 -0.54 -13.65
CA ASP A 10 6.08 -0.75 -13.17
C ASP A 10 6.88 0.55 -13.05
N ALA A 11 6.39 1.64 -13.66
CA ALA A 11 6.95 2.98 -13.50
C ALA A 11 6.85 3.47 -12.04
N GLU A 12 7.87 4.19 -11.60
CA GLU A 12 7.86 4.88 -10.32
C GLU A 12 7.34 6.32 -10.49
N LEU A 13 6.20 6.61 -9.87
CA LEU A 13 5.63 7.95 -9.86
C LEU A 13 5.93 8.61 -8.52
N THR A 14 6.37 9.86 -8.55
CA THR A 14 6.75 10.63 -7.36
C THR A 14 6.05 11.99 -7.33
N THR A 15 5.78 12.48 -6.13
CA THR A 15 5.37 13.87 -5.86
C THR A 15 6.00 14.32 -4.54
N ASP A 16 6.26 15.62 -4.44
CA ASP A 16 6.75 16.31 -3.24
C ASP A 16 5.65 16.55 -2.20
N CYS A 17 4.39 16.45 -2.61
CA CYS A 17 3.24 16.67 -1.74
C CYS A 17 2.89 15.44 -0.90
N TYR A 18 2.30 15.65 0.28
CA TYR A 18 1.72 14.56 1.09
C TYR A 18 0.62 13.81 0.33
N ALA A 19 -0.26 14.56 -0.36
CA ALA A 19 -1.41 13.99 -1.05
C ALA A 19 -0.98 13.25 -2.34
N PRO A 20 -1.31 11.96 -2.51
CA PRO A 20 -1.05 11.24 -3.75
C PRO A 20 -1.80 11.84 -4.94
N THR A 21 -1.16 11.82 -6.10
CA THR A 21 -1.78 12.23 -7.36
C THR A 21 -2.86 11.25 -7.81
N VAL A 22 -3.75 11.70 -8.72
CA VAL A 22 -4.75 10.82 -9.35
C VAL A 22 -4.07 9.64 -10.05
N LEU A 23 -2.95 9.88 -10.74
CA LEU A 23 -2.21 8.84 -11.44
C LEU A 23 -1.61 7.80 -10.49
N GLN A 24 -1.05 8.23 -9.36
CA GLN A 24 -0.57 7.33 -8.30
C GLN A 24 -1.70 6.48 -7.71
N ARG A 25 -2.88 7.08 -7.50
CA ARG A 25 -4.07 6.33 -7.04
C ARG A 25 -4.50 5.28 -8.04
N GLU A 26 -4.60 5.64 -9.31
CA GLU A 26 -4.97 4.69 -10.36
C GLU A 26 -3.96 3.54 -10.45
N GLN A 27 -2.67 3.86 -10.42
CA GLN A 27 -1.60 2.85 -10.44
C GLN A 27 -1.70 1.91 -9.24
N ALA A 28 -1.87 2.44 -8.03
CA ALA A 28 -1.96 1.64 -6.81
C ALA A 28 -3.15 0.68 -6.84
N VAL A 29 -4.31 1.13 -7.33
CA VAL A 29 -5.53 0.33 -7.43
C VAL A 29 -5.43 -0.75 -8.51
N LEU A 30 -4.78 -0.46 -9.65
CA LEU A 30 -4.58 -1.45 -10.70
C LEU A 30 -3.53 -2.50 -10.32
N THR A 31 -2.48 -2.08 -9.62
CA THR A 31 -1.41 -2.97 -9.14
C THR A 31 -1.92 -3.89 -8.02
N ASN A 32 -2.66 -3.33 -7.05
CA ASN A 32 -3.23 -4.05 -5.91
C ASN A 32 -4.75 -3.79 -5.84
N PRO A 33 -5.59 -4.65 -6.44
CA PRO A 33 -7.02 -4.40 -6.59
C PRO A 33 -7.82 -4.51 -5.27
N THR A 34 -7.19 -5.02 -4.22
CA THR A 34 -7.76 -5.14 -2.88
C THR A 34 -6.85 -4.51 -1.83
N CYS A 35 -7.39 -4.26 -0.65
CA CYS A 35 -6.64 -3.89 0.54
C CYS A 35 -5.48 -4.86 0.78
N VAL A 36 -4.26 -4.35 0.99
CA VAL A 36 -3.04 -5.17 1.09
C VAL A 36 -2.83 -5.82 2.45
N PHE A 37 -3.74 -5.61 3.38
CA PHE A 37 -3.72 -6.25 4.70
C PHE A 37 -4.03 -7.75 4.61
N ALA A 38 -3.41 -8.54 5.48
CA ALA A 38 -3.59 -9.99 5.57
C ALA A 38 -5.06 -10.41 5.54
N HIS A 39 -5.42 -11.32 4.63
CA HIS A 39 -6.78 -11.86 4.44
C HIS A 39 -7.88 -10.85 4.07
N CYS A 40 -7.56 -9.59 3.77
CA CYS A 40 -8.57 -8.61 3.39
C CYS A 40 -8.92 -8.68 1.90
N ALA A 41 -10.21 -8.77 1.57
CA ALA A 41 -10.71 -8.76 0.19
C ALA A 41 -11.43 -7.46 -0.20
N ARG A 42 -11.38 -6.41 0.62
CA ARG A 42 -12.06 -5.14 0.30
C ARG A 42 -11.41 -4.50 -0.93
N SER A 43 -12.23 -4.06 -1.89
CA SER A 43 -11.78 -3.37 -3.10
C SER A 43 -10.93 -2.14 -2.77
N ALA A 44 -9.81 -1.99 -3.48
CA ALA A 44 -8.90 -0.84 -3.37
C ALA A 44 -9.53 0.48 -3.85
N GLN A 45 -10.60 0.43 -4.64
CA GLN A 45 -11.34 1.62 -5.09
C GLN A 45 -11.83 2.48 -3.93
N GLY A 46 -12.22 1.85 -2.82
CA GLY A 46 -12.67 2.52 -1.59
C GLY A 46 -11.61 2.60 -0.50
N CYS A 47 -10.33 2.34 -0.83
CA CYS A 47 -9.23 2.36 0.13
C CYS A 47 -8.53 3.73 0.16
N ASP A 48 -8.00 4.05 1.34
CA ASP A 48 -6.99 5.08 1.51
C ASP A 48 -5.68 4.57 0.87
N LEU A 49 -4.83 5.47 0.40
CA LEU A 49 -3.45 5.11 0.06
C LEU A 49 -2.59 5.40 1.28
N ASP A 50 -2.09 4.35 1.89
CA ASP A 50 -1.22 4.43 3.04
C ASP A 50 0.24 4.58 2.60
N HIS A 51 0.95 5.52 3.22
CA HIS A 51 2.39 5.66 3.12
C HIS A 51 3.06 4.57 3.99
N ILE A 52 3.66 3.54 3.38
CA ILE A 52 4.31 2.42 4.07
C ILE A 52 5.29 2.95 5.11
N GLU A 53 6.26 3.75 4.66
CA GLU A 53 7.05 4.63 5.50
C GLU A 53 6.31 5.98 5.61
N PRO A 54 5.95 6.43 6.83
CA PRO A 54 5.20 7.66 7.02
C PRO A 54 5.87 8.86 6.35
N TRP A 55 5.08 9.69 5.67
CA TRP A 55 5.56 10.95 5.11
C TRP A 55 5.86 11.96 6.22
N ASP A 56 6.92 12.75 6.02
CA ASP A 56 7.33 13.82 6.94
C ASP A 56 7.63 15.10 6.14
N PRO A 57 7.08 16.26 6.53
CA PRO A 57 7.31 17.54 5.84
C PRO A 57 8.76 18.02 5.89
N THR A 58 9.56 17.55 6.85
CA THR A 58 10.99 17.88 6.98
C THR A 58 11.87 17.04 6.05
N GLY A 59 11.30 16.02 5.40
CA GLY A 59 12.03 15.07 4.56
C GLY A 59 12.68 13.91 5.33
N ALA A 60 12.44 13.79 6.64
CA ALA A 60 12.96 12.70 7.47
C ALA A 60 12.21 11.35 7.28
N GLY A 61 11.06 11.36 6.60
CA GLY A 61 10.22 10.19 6.36
C GLY A 61 10.17 9.79 4.88
N GLY A 62 9.22 8.91 4.54
CA GLY A 62 9.07 8.36 3.20
C GLY A 62 8.38 9.35 2.25
N ALA A 63 8.99 9.60 1.09
CA ALA A 63 8.37 10.42 0.05
C ALA A 63 7.07 9.80 -0.48
N THR A 64 6.20 10.63 -1.08
CA THR A 64 4.96 10.16 -1.71
C THR A 64 5.28 9.57 -3.07
N THR A 65 5.65 8.29 -3.07
CA THR A 65 5.99 7.55 -4.29
C THR A 65 5.10 6.33 -4.49
N SER A 66 4.98 5.84 -5.73
CA SER A 66 4.25 4.61 -6.04
C SER A 66 4.72 3.40 -5.24
N TRP A 67 6.02 3.30 -4.97
CA TRP A 67 6.60 2.28 -4.11
C TRP A 67 6.16 2.45 -2.66
N ASN A 68 6.11 3.68 -2.16
CA ASN A 68 5.74 3.97 -0.77
C ASN A 68 4.22 3.97 -0.53
N LEU A 69 3.37 3.91 -1.56
CA LEU A 69 1.91 3.95 -1.43
C LEU A 69 1.24 2.58 -1.61
N ALA A 70 0.45 2.14 -0.64
CA ALA A 70 -0.34 0.89 -0.76
C ALA A 70 -1.82 1.10 -0.37
N PRO A 71 -2.78 0.44 -1.06
CA PRO A 71 -4.18 0.57 -0.70
C PRO A 71 -4.50 -0.14 0.61
N LEU A 72 -5.01 0.60 1.59
CA LEU A 72 -5.54 0.08 2.84
C LEU A 72 -6.96 0.57 3.08
N CYS A 73 -7.84 -0.35 3.50
CA CYS A 73 -9.16 0.07 3.92
C CYS A 73 -9.07 0.86 5.22
N ARG A 74 -10.07 1.71 5.47
CA ARG A 74 -10.10 2.58 6.66
C ARG A 74 -9.85 1.84 7.99
N LEU A 75 -10.35 0.61 8.12
CA LEU A 75 -10.12 -0.23 9.30
C LEU A 75 -8.64 -0.60 9.45
N HIS A 76 -8.05 -1.18 8.41
CA HIS A 76 -6.67 -1.67 8.47
C HIS A 76 -5.64 -0.53 8.47
N HIS A 77 -5.95 0.60 7.82
CA HIS A 77 -5.14 1.80 7.92
C HIS A 77 -5.04 2.25 9.38
N ARG A 78 -6.16 2.30 10.12
CA ARG A 78 -6.16 2.61 11.56
C ARG A 78 -5.43 1.56 12.41
N MET A 79 -5.51 0.28 12.05
CA MET A 79 -4.77 -0.78 12.75
C MET A 79 -3.26 -0.61 12.62
N LYS A 80 -2.77 -0.14 11.46
CA LYS A 80 -1.36 0.24 11.31
C LYS A 80 -1.03 1.48 12.14
N THR A 81 -1.82 2.56 12.00
CA THR A 81 -1.54 3.85 12.65
C THR A 81 -1.59 3.76 14.18
N HIS A 82 -2.52 2.99 14.75
CA HIS A 82 -2.81 2.99 16.18
C HIS A 82 -2.71 1.61 16.84
N GLY A 83 -2.72 0.55 16.06
CA GLY A 83 -2.78 -0.83 16.55
C GLY A 83 -1.45 -1.56 16.52
N HIS A 84 -0.32 -0.86 16.35
CA HIS A 84 1.04 -1.43 16.29
C HIS A 84 1.29 -2.48 15.20
N TRP A 85 0.38 -2.59 14.22
CA TRP A 85 0.65 -3.37 13.02
C TRP A 85 1.68 -2.63 12.17
N THR A 86 2.67 -3.36 11.68
CA THR A 86 3.67 -2.83 10.74
C THR A 86 3.75 -3.74 9.53
N TYR A 87 4.28 -3.22 8.43
CA TYR A 87 4.51 -4.01 7.24
C TYR A 87 5.60 -3.41 6.37
N ARG A 88 6.16 -4.23 5.51
CA ARG A 88 7.10 -3.81 4.46
C ARG A 88 6.68 -4.36 3.12
N ARG A 89 7.00 -3.63 2.06
CA ARG A 89 6.81 -4.07 0.68
C ARG A 89 7.95 -5.01 0.28
N LEU A 90 7.62 -6.18 -0.25
CA LEU A 90 8.57 -7.15 -0.82
C LEU A 90 8.67 -7.03 -2.34
N SER A 91 7.56 -6.69 -3.00
CA SER A 91 7.48 -6.36 -4.42
C SER A 91 6.27 -5.44 -4.68
N ARG A 92 6.03 -5.01 -5.93
CA ARG A 92 4.85 -4.19 -6.27
C ARG A 92 3.52 -4.81 -5.83
N THR A 93 3.46 -6.14 -5.70
CA THR A 93 2.25 -6.91 -5.41
C THR A 93 2.38 -7.86 -4.21
N ARG A 94 3.45 -7.74 -3.40
CA ARG A 94 3.70 -8.63 -2.26
C ARG A 94 4.18 -7.84 -1.04
N PHE A 95 3.64 -8.18 0.13
CA PHE A 95 3.87 -7.48 1.39
C PHE A 95 4.13 -8.48 2.53
N GLU A 96 4.94 -8.09 3.50
CA GLU A 96 5.09 -8.82 4.75
C GLU A 96 4.53 -7.96 5.88
N TRP A 97 3.45 -8.43 6.51
CA TRP A 97 2.83 -7.82 7.68
C TRP A 97 3.33 -8.46 8.97
N THR A 98 3.50 -7.64 9.99
CA THR A 98 3.84 -8.05 11.35
C THR A 98 2.70 -7.64 12.28
N SER A 99 2.13 -8.61 12.99
CA SER A 99 1.14 -8.34 14.04
C SER A 99 1.80 -7.77 15.30
N PRO A 100 1.02 -7.17 16.22
CA PRO A 100 1.51 -6.76 17.53
C PRO A 100 2.09 -7.89 18.37
N SER A 101 1.63 -9.14 18.15
CA SER A 101 2.17 -10.35 18.79
C SER A 101 3.47 -10.86 18.14
N GLY A 102 3.93 -10.23 17.04
CA GLY A 102 5.12 -10.62 16.30
C GLY A 102 4.90 -11.78 15.32
N ASP A 103 3.65 -12.05 14.94
CA ASP A 103 3.32 -12.99 13.87
C ASP A 103 3.55 -12.36 12.51
N LEU A 104 4.13 -13.12 11.59
CA LEU A 104 4.44 -12.66 10.24
C LEU A 104 3.43 -13.22 9.23
N TYR A 105 2.97 -12.37 8.33
CA TYR A 105 2.03 -12.71 7.25
C TYR A 105 2.61 -12.27 5.92
N ASP A 106 2.79 -13.22 5.01
CA ASP A 106 3.14 -12.99 3.61
C ASP A 106 1.86 -12.83 2.80
N VAL A 107 1.67 -11.68 2.19
CA VAL A 107 0.45 -11.28 1.48
C VAL A 107 0.81 -10.98 0.04
N ASP A 108 0.19 -11.69 -0.90
CA ASP A 108 0.16 -11.34 -2.32
C ASP A 108 -1.29 -11.19 -2.81
N ARG A 109 -1.47 -10.95 -4.11
CA ARG A 109 -2.79 -10.73 -4.72
C ARG A 109 -3.71 -11.95 -4.73
N THR A 110 -3.15 -13.14 -4.52
CA THR A 110 -3.84 -14.43 -4.64
C THR A 110 -4.08 -15.08 -3.29
N LEU A 111 -3.18 -14.87 -2.33
CA LEU A 111 -3.22 -15.57 -1.06
C LEU A 111 -2.51 -14.80 0.07
N THR A 112 -2.85 -15.18 1.30
CA THR A 112 -2.11 -14.79 2.50
C THR A 112 -1.62 -16.05 3.21
N ARG A 113 -0.32 -16.11 3.53
CA ARG A 113 0.30 -17.18 4.32
C ARG A 113 0.85 -16.61 5.62
N ARG A 114 0.48 -17.21 6.75
CA ARG A 114 1.20 -16.98 8.00
C ARG A 114 2.56 -17.67 7.92
N ARG A 115 3.65 -16.95 8.19
CA ARG A 115 4.98 -17.54 8.32
C ARG A 115 5.13 -18.06 9.75
N THR A 116 5.41 -19.35 9.90
CA THR A 116 5.91 -19.88 11.16
C THR A 116 7.36 -19.43 11.35
N ARG A 117 7.73 -19.16 12.60
CA ARG A 117 9.13 -18.92 12.96
C ARG A 117 10.01 -20.12 12.64
#